data_AF-A0A4Q3FET6-F1
#
_entry.id   AF-A0A4Q3FET6-F1
#
_cell.length_a   1.000
_cell.length_b   1.000
_cell.length_c   1.000
_cell.angle_alpha   90.00
_cell.angle_beta   90.00
_cell.angle_gamma   90.00
#
_symmetry.space_group_name_H-M   'P 1'
#
loop_
_entity.id
_entity.type
_entity.pdbx_description
1 polymer ?
#
loop_
_entity_poly.entity_id
_entity_poly.type
_entity_poly.pdbx_seq_one_letter_code
_entity_poly.pdbx_strand_id
1 'polypeptide(L)'
;MAGGLAAGVCSKMLVTKTVTGYAVETECMVGQINASGRSIITGDFQTSVRTEGLTKISGMPGQSGPVERKLVVEAKRVGECAPGQKPGDIIKPDGKVISMPSAKPAP
;
A
#
# COMPACT_ATOMS: atom_id res chain seq x y z
N MET A 1 -4.06 -2.28 -4.79
CA MET A 1 -2.60 -2.02 -4.78
C MET A 1 -2.01 -2.53 -3.46
N ALA A 2 -1.49 -3.76 -3.46
CA ALA A 2 -0.75 -4.37 -2.35
C ALA A 2 0.67 -4.77 -2.81
N GLY A 3 1.23 -4.02 -3.76
CA GLY A 3 2.36 -4.47 -4.58
C GLY A 3 3.72 -3.83 -4.30
N GLY A 4 3.83 -2.94 -3.31
CA GLY A 4 5.12 -2.29 -3.00
C GLY A 4 6.03 -3.11 -2.09
N LEU A 5 5.47 -4.09 -1.36
CA LEU A 5 6.19 -4.90 -0.36
C LEU A 5 6.20 -6.40 -0.70
N ALA A 6 5.61 -6.80 -1.83
CA ALA A 6 5.45 -8.20 -2.23
C ALA A 6 6.75 -8.90 -2.70
N ALA A 7 7.92 -8.26 -2.56
CA ALA A 7 9.22 -8.85 -2.86
C ALA A 7 10.11 -9.07 -1.62
N GLY A 8 9.60 -8.77 -0.41
CA GLY A 8 10.27 -9.07 0.85
C GLY A 8 9.60 -10.23 1.59
N VAL A 9 10.39 -11.13 2.18
CA VAL A 9 9.88 -12.19 3.05
C VAL A 9 9.45 -11.53 4.36
N CYS A 10 8.17 -11.19 4.48
CA CYS A 10 7.62 -10.68 5.74
C CYS A 10 7.40 -11.85 6.71
N SER A 11 8.11 -11.85 7.84
CA SER A 11 7.94 -12.82 8.93
C SER A 11 6.61 -12.62 9.65
N LYS A 12 6.07 -11.39 9.63
CA LYS A 12 4.76 -11.05 10.15
C LYS A 12 3.99 -10.22 9.14
N MET A 13 2.77 -10.65 8.84
CA MET A 13 1.76 -9.87 8.13
C MET A 13 0.40 -10.16 8.76
N LEU A 14 0.07 -9.41 9.81
CA LEU A 14 -1.16 -9.60 10.56
C LEU A 14 -2.18 -8.55 10.15
N VAL A 15 -3.36 -9.00 9.71
CA VAL A 15 -4.50 -8.14 9.42
C VAL A 15 -5.59 -8.42 10.44
N THR A 16 -6.02 -7.39 11.16
CA THR A 16 -7.03 -7.50 12.20
C THR A 16 -8.21 -6.59 11.86
N LYS A 17 -9.42 -7.15 11.87
CA LYS A 17 -10.64 -6.34 11.71
C LYS A 17 -10.83 -5.46 12.94
N THR A 18 -11.16 -4.20 12.72
CA THR A 18 -11.50 -3.23 13.78
C THR A 18 -12.95 -2.78 13.61
N VAL A 19 -13.44 -1.93 14.51
CA VAL A 19 -14.81 -1.39 14.43
C VAL A 19 -15.02 -0.58 13.14
N THR A 20 -14.00 0.17 12.70
CA THR A 20 -14.08 1.14 11.60
C THR A 20 -13.32 0.71 10.34
N GLY A 21 -12.77 -0.51 10.31
CA GLY A 21 -12.00 -1.03 9.19
C GLY A 21 -10.99 -2.10 9.60
N TYR A 22 -9.70 -1.87 9.35
CA TYR A 22 -8.64 -2.87 9.59
C TYR A 22 -7.39 -2.24 10.21
N ALA A 23 -6.70 -3.01 11.05
CA ALA A 23 -5.34 -2.75 11.47
C ALA A 23 -4.40 -3.74 10.77
N VAL A 24 -3.25 -3.28 10.31
CA VAL A 24 -2.23 -4.11 9.67
C VAL A 24 -0.91 -3.90 10.37
N GLU A 25 -0.29 -5.00 10.80
CA GLU A 25 1.07 -5.03 11.32
C GLU A 25 1.97 -5.86 10.42
N THR A 26 3.16 -5.33 10.11
CA THR A 26 4.13 -6.00 9.25
C THR A 26 5.51 -6.02 9.88
N GLU A 27 6.21 -7.13 9.74
CA GLU A 27 7.66 -7.23 9.98
C GLU A 27 8.27 -7.89 8.75
N CYS A 28 9.11 -7.15 8.04
CA CYS A 28 9.69 -7.55 6.77
C CYS A 28 11.19 -7.37 6.76
N MET A 29 11.89 -8.32 6.15
CA MET A 29 13.33 -8.26 5.95
C MET A 29 13.63 -8.41 4.45
N VAL A 30 14.46 -7.51 3.93
CA VAL A 30 14.93 -7.53 2.54
C VAL A 30 16.44 -7.33 2.54
N GLY A 31 17.19 -8.42 2.36
CA GLY A 31 18.64 -8.41 2.57
C GLY A 31 18.98 -7.97 3.99
N GLN A 32 19.73 -6.88 4.14
CA GLN A 32 20.08 -6.27 5.43
C GLN A 32 19.05 -5.27 5.96
N ILE A 33 18.03 -4.93 5.16
CA ILE A 33 17.03 -3.93 5.51
C ILE A 33 15.92 -4.58 6.32
N ASN A 34 15.69 -4.08 7.52
CA ASN A 34 14.55 -4.47 8.37
C ASN A 34 13.50 -3.37 8.36
N ALA A 35 12.25 -3.73 8.11
CA ALA A 35 11.10 -2.83 8.10
C ALA A 35 9.99 -3.35 9.01
N SER A 36 9.59 -2.56 10.01
CA SER A 36 8.39 -2.82 10.81
C SER A 36 7.34 -1.75 10.56
N GLY A 37 6.11 -2.18 10.39
CA GLY A 37 5.00 -1.32 9.97
C GLY A 37 3.78 -1.52 10.84
N ARG A 38 3.10 -0.41 11.13
CA ARG A 38 1.73 -0.41 11.68
C ARG A 38 0.89 0.53 10.85
N SER A 39 -0.28 0.07 10.43
CA SER A 39 -1.21 0.92 9.70
C SER A 39 -2.66 0.64 10.10
N ILE A 40 -3.48 1.69 10.00
CA ILE A 40 -4.91 1.64 10.20
C ILE A 40 -5.58 2.04 8.89
N ILE A 41 -6.53 1.21 8.47
CA ILE A 41 -7.34 1.38 7.28
C ILE A 41 -8.77 1.65 7.75
N THR A 42 -9.32 2.79 7.37
CA THR A 42 -10.69 3.21 7.71
C THR A 42 -11.46 3.61 6.47
N GLY A 43 -12.77 3.40 6.48
CA GLY A 43 -13.64 3.86 5.39
C GLY A 43 -14.95 3.09 5.33
N ASP A 44 -15.76 3.43 4.33
CA ASP A 44 -16.98 2.68 3.98
C ASP A 44 -16.69 1.52 3.02
N PHE A 45 -15.47 1.46 2.46
CA PHE A 45 -15.01 0.47 1.49
C PHE A 45 -15.86 0.36 0.22
N GLN A 46 -16.73 1.34 -0.05
CA GLN A 46 -17.57 1.45 -1.24
C GLN A 46 -17.26 2.71 -2.04
N THR A 47 -17.03 3.82 -1.35
CA THR A 47 -16.79 5.15 -1.91
C THR A 47 -15.49 5.76 -1.42
N SER A 48 -15.04 5.43 -0.21
CA SER A 48 -13.83 6.00 0.37
C SER A 48 -13.09 5.03 1.28
N VAL A 49 -11.76 5.07 1.17
CA VAL A 49 -10.83 4.36 2.06
C VAL A 49 -9.65 5.26 2.34
N ARG A 50 -9.25 5.35 3.60
CA ARG A 50 -8.05 6.04 4.05
C ARG A 50 -7.17 5.07 4.81
N THR A 51 -5.89 5.06 4.46
CA THR A 51 -4.85 4.29 5.14
C THR A 51 -3.85 5.24 5.74
N GLU A 52 -3.59 5.11 7.03
CA GLU A 52 -2.51 5.79 7.72
C GLU A 52 -1.55 4.77 8.27
N GLY A 53 -0.26 4.91 7.92
CA GLY A 53 0.78 3.99 8.33
C GLY A 53 2.00 4.70 8.87
N LEU A 54 2.65 4.05 9.82
CA LEU A 54 4.00 4.34 10.26
C LEU A 54 4.87 3.13 9.94
N THR A 55 6.04 3.38 9.35
CA THR A 55 7.02 2.35 9.03
C THR A 55 8.37 2.76 9.58
N LYS A 56 8.98 1.89 10.38
CA LYS A 56 10.35 2.03 10.85
C LYS A 56 11.25 1.14 10.01
N ILE A 57 12.27 1.73 9.43
CA ILE A 57 13.20 1.05 8.51
C ILE A 57 14.61 1.17 9.08
N SER A 58 15.38 0.08 9.09
CA SER A 58 16.77 0.06 9.57
C SER A 58 17.64 -0.81 8.66
N GLY A 59 18.97 -0.69 8.78
CA GLY A 59 19.91 -1.45 7.95
C GLY A 59 20.04 -0.92 6.51
N MET A 60 19.58 0.30 6.23
CA MET A 60 19.82 0.95 4.94
C MET A 60 21.30 1.33 4.78
N PRO A 61 21.93 1.08 3.62
CA PRO A 61 23.29 1.54 3.35
C PRO A 61 23.44 3.05 3.57
N GLY A 62 24.48 3.46 4.29
CA GLY A 62 24.77 4.88 4.55
C GLY A 62 23.86 5.56 5.57
N GLN A 63 23.00 4.82 6.26
CA GLN A 63 22.18 5.33 7.37
C GLN A 63 22.73 4.84 8.71
N SER A 64 22.99 5.75 9.63
CA SER A 64 23.54 5.45 10.96
C SER A 64 22.49 4.90 11.94
N GLY A 65 21.21 4.98 11.61
CA GLY A 65 20.13 4.53 12.49
C GLY A 65 18.80 4.30 11.77
N PRO A 66 17.77 3.90 12.52
CA PRO A 66 16.45 3.67 11.96
C PRO A 66 15.80 4.97 11.46
N VAL A 67 15.13 4.89 10.31
CA VAL A 67 14.32 5.97 9.74
C VAL A 67 12.86 5.64 9.94
N GLU A 68 12.09 6.59 10.43
CA GLU A 68 10.63 6.49 10.48
C GLU A 68 9.99 7.21 9.29
N ARG A 69 8.98 6.57 8.69
CA ARG A 69 8.21 7.09 7.57
C ARG A 69 6.74 7.05 7.90
N LYS A 70 6.06 8.18 7.76
CA LYS A 70 4.60 8.25 7.78
C LYS A 70 4.08 8.22 6.35
N LEU A 71 3.09 7.37 6.11
CA LEU A 71 2.38 7.27 4.83
C LEU A 71 0.89 7.50 5.09
N VAL A 72 0.29 8.39 4.31
CA VAL A 72 -1.17 8.57 4.25
C VAL A 72 -1.58 8.32 2.82
N VAL A 73 -2.52 7.41 2.61
CA VAL A 73 -3.11 7.10 1.31
C VAL A 73 -4.62 7.29 1.41
N GLU A 74 -5.18 8.08 0.50
CA GLU A 74 -6.61 8.21 0.34
C GLU A 74 -7.03 7.64 -1.01
N ALA A 75 -8.08 6.82 -0.99
CA ALA A 75 -8.75 6.31 -2.17
C ALA A 75 -10.20 6.76 -2.13
N LYS A 76 -10.69 7.34 -3.23
CA LYS A 76 -12.08 7.77 -3.39
C LYS A 76 -12.62 7.27 -4.72
N ARG A 77 -13.86 6.78 -4.72
CA ARG A 77 -14.60 6.45 -5.94
C ARG A 77 -15.08 7.76 -6.56
N VAL A 78 -14.58 8.05 -7.75
CA VAL A 78 -14.93 9.28 -8.50
C VAL A 78 -16.11 9.08 -9.46
N GLY A 79 -16.58 7.84 -9.61
CA GLY A 79 -17.69 7.47 -10.50
C GLY A 79 -17.41 6.16 -11.22
N GLU A 80 -18.21 5.88 -12.25
CA GLU A 80 -17.93 4.84 -13.23
C GLU A 80 -16.74 5.21 -14.12
N CYS A 81 -16.14 4.21 -14.77
CA CYS A 81 -15.08 4.44 -15.74
C CYS A 81 -15.62 5.31 -16.90
N ALA A 82 -14.95 6.42 -17.19
CA ALA A 82 -15.26 7.23 -18.37
C ALA A 82 -14.94 6.44 -19.67
N PRO A 83 -15.52 6.83 -20.83
CA PRO A 83 -15.20 6.17 -22.09
C PRO A 83 -13.69 6.08 -22.34
N GLY A 84 -13.20 4.85 -22.59
CA GLY A 84 -11.79 4.57 -22.81
C GLY A 84 -10.95 4.29 -21.55
N GLN A 85 -11.46 4.55 -20.35
CA GLN A 85 -10.81 4.11 -19.11
C GLN A 85 -11.01 2.60 -18.91
N LYS A 86 -9.96 1.94 -18.42
CA LYS A 86 -9.97 0.51 -18.09
C LYS A 86 -9.58 0.31 -16.63
N PRO A 87 -10.13 -0.72 -15.95
CA PRO A 87 -9.66 -1.12 -14.64
C PRO A 87 -8.13 -1.33 -14.63
N GLY A 88 -7.44 -0.66 -13.72
CA GLY A 88 -5.97 -0.69 -13.63
C GLY A 88 -5.26 0.47 -14.33
N ASP A 89 -5.97 1.34 -15.05
CA ASP A 89 -5.38 2.58 -15.56
C ASP A 89 -5.03 3.53 -14.40
N ILE A 90 -3.84 4.11 -14.47
CA ILE A 90 -3.39 5.18 -13.60
C ILE A 90 -3.35 6.46 -14.42
N ILE A 91 -4.25 7.37 -14.09
CA ILE A 91 -4.24 8.73 -14.64
C ILE A 91 -3.36 9.57 -13.72
N LYS A 92 -2.21 9.99 -14.23
CA LYS A 92 -1.28 10.85 -13.49
C LYS A 92 -1.83 12.28 -13.37
N PRO A 93 -1.28 13.11 -12.47
CA PRO A 93 -1.65 14.52 -12.36
C PRO A 93 -1.48 15.33 -13.65
N ASP A 94 -0.58 14.91 -14.54
CA ASP A 94 -0.37 15.51 -15.87
C ASP A 94 -1.33 14.98 -16.95
N GLY A 95 -2.32 14.17 -16.57
CA GLY A 95 -3.34 13.60 -17.46
C GLY A 95 -2.87 12.39 -18.28
N LYS A 96 -1.58 12.02 -18.23
CA LYS A 96 -1.08 10.86 -18.95
C LYS A 96 -1.57 9.57 -18.29
N VAL A 97 -2.14 8.70 -19.11
CA VAL A 97 -2.61 7.36 -18.71
C VAL A 97 -1.46 6.36 -18.74
N ILE A 98 -1.32 5.61 -17.67
CA ILE A 98 -0.48 4.42 -17.60
C ILE A 98 -1.40 3.23 -17.37
N SER A 99 -1.58 2.38 -18.38
CA SER A 99 -2.31 1.12 -18.21
C SER A 99 -1.41 0.12 -17.50
N MET A 100 -1.79 -0.30 -16.29
CA MET A 100 -1.08 -1.40 -15.66
C MET A 100 -1.46 -2.71 -16.35
N PRO A 101 -0.49 -3.58 -16.68
CA PRO A 101 -0.81 -4.92 -17.16
C PRO A 101 -1.65 -5.63 -16.09
N SER A 102 -2.78 -6.21 -16.51
CA SER A 102 -3.59 -7.05 -15.64
C SER A 102 -2.72 -8.18 -15.10
N ALA A 103 -2.64 -8.33 -13.77
CA ALA A 103 -2.12 -9.55 -13.18
C ALA A 103 -2.92 -10.71 -13.76
N LYS A 104 -2.25 -11.61 -14.50
CA LYS A 104 -2.88 -12.83 -15.01
C LYS A 104 -3.51 -13.52 -13.79
N PRO A 105 -4.80 -13.91 -13.83
CA PRO A 105 -5.39 -14.66 -12.74
C PRO A 105 -4.48 -15.83 -12.40
N ALA A 106 -4.19 -16.05 -11.11
CA ALA A 106 -3.54 -17.28 -10.70
C ALA A 106 -4.43 -18.45 -11.15
N PRO A 107 -3.83 -19.52 -11.73
CA PRO A 107 -4.58 -20.69 -12.18
C PRO A 107 -5.31 -21.39 -11.02
#